data_AF-A0A969E2T1-F1
#
_entry.id   AF-A0A969E2T1-F1
#
_cell.length_a   1.000
_cell.length_b   1.000
_cell.length_c   1.000
_cell.angle_alpha   90.00
_cell.angle_beta   90.00
_cell.angle_gamma   90.00
#
_symmetry.space_group_name_H-M   'P 1'
#
loop_
_entity.id
_entity.type
_entity.pdbx_description
1 polymer ?
#
loop_
_entity_poly.entity_id
_entity_poly.type
_entity_poly.pdbx_seq_one_letter_code
_entity_poly.pdbx_strand_id
1 'polypeptide(L)'
;MIRWSLFQDFFETETMELAYVQRGAKTADFSIGQFQMKPSFVEKLETVILQDSTLKNWYNYVLINEKTEKECRRVRIRRMQQMAWQLRYAYVYWAVAHRVFKNRPFQTARERVRFFAAAYNYGFWLPEKDIAQWQQKAIFPHGKKYKFEQVAYADLAVEFYEKYAFDFEK
;
A
#
# COMPACT_ATOMS: atom_id res chain seq x y z
N MET A 1 8.20 -29.65 7.74
CA MET A 1 7.10 -28.68 7.98
C MET A 1 7.18 -27.45 7.07
N ILE A 2 8.36 -26.90 6.75
CA ILE A 2 8.53 -25.70 5.89
C ILE A 2 7.95 -25.86 4.47
N ARG A 3 8.07 -27.04 3.84
CA ARG A 3 7.55 -27.26 2.48
C ARG A 3 6.02 -27.24 2.42
N TRP A 4 5.36 -27.83 3.42
CA TRP A 4 3.90 -27.89 3.47
C TRP A 4 3.28 -26.51 3.68
N SER A 5 3.85 -25.68 4.56
CA SER A 5 3.38 -24.31 4.76
C SER A 5 3.54 -23.46 3.51
N LEU A 6 4.66 -23.57 2.78
CA LEU A 6 4.86 -22.84 1.52
C LEU A 6 3.81 -23.19 0.45
N PHE A 7 3.44 -24.47 0.31
CA PHE A 7 2.37 -24.87 -0.59
C PHE A 7 1.02 -24.34 -0.14
N GLN A 8 0.73 -24.40 1.16
CA GLN A 8 -0.51 -23.88 1.72
C GLN A 8 -0.64 -22.36 1.52
N ASP A 9 0.43 -21.61 1.80
CA ASP A 9 0.49 -20.15 1.61
C ASP A 9 0.32 -19.78 0.12
N PHE A 10 0.90 -20.57 -0.78
CA PHE A 10 0.72 -20.42 -2.22
C PHE A 10 -0.75 -20.61 -2.63
N PHE A 11 -1.38 -21.70 -2.22
CA PHE A 11 -2.79 -21.96 -2.52
C PHE A 11 -3.73 -20.91 -1.91
N GLU A 12 -3.45 -20.45 -0.69
CA GLU A 12 -4.21 -19.39 -0.04
C GLU A 12 -4.09 -18.09 -0.85
N THR A 13 -2.88 -17.74 -1.29
CA THR A 13 -2.62 -16.56 -2.12
C THR A 13 -3.36 -16.63 -3.46
N GLU A 14 -3.24 -17.75 -4.19
CA GLU A 14 -3.94 -17.97 -5.46
C GLU A 14 -5.47 -17.90 -5.31
N THR A 15 -6.00 -18.45 -4.20
CA THR A 15 -7.44 -18.38 -3.89
C THR A 15 -7.90 -16.94 -3.69
N MET A 16 -7.11 -16.14 -2.96
CA MET A 16 -7.42 -14.73 -2.73
C MET A 16 -7.29 -13.90 -4.02
N GLU A 17 -6.28 -14.17 -4.85
CA GLU A 17 -6.12 -13.57 -6.17
C GLU A 17 -7.32 -13.86 -7.07
N LEU A 18 -7.76 -15.11 -7.14
CA LEU A 18 -8.91 -15.51 -7.92
C LEU A 18 -10.20 -14.85 -7.39
N ALA A 19 -10.41 -14.85 -6.07
CA ALA A 19 -11.55 -14.19 -5.44
C ALA A 19 -11.59 -12.69 -5.77
N TYR A 20 -10.43 -12.02 -5.72
CA TYR A 20 -10.29 -10.63 -6.11
C TYR A 20 -10.59 -10.41 -7.59
N VAL A 21 -10.01 -11.21 -8.49
CA VAL A 21 -10.28 -11.08 -9.93
C VAL A 21 -11.78 -11.24 -10.23
N GLN A 22 -12.44 -12.18 -9.58
CA GLN A 22 -13.87 -12.43 -9.78
C GLN A 22 -14.78 -11.37 -9.15
N ARG A 23 -14.48 -10.93 -7.91
CA ARG A 23 -15.45 -10.17 -7.07
C ARG A 23 -14.93 -8.82 -6.58
N GLY A 24 -13.66 -8.52 -6.79
CA GLY A 24 -13.01 -7.24 -6.50
C GLY A 24 -12.55 -7.10 -5.05
N ALA A 25 -11.94 -5.95 -4.74
CA ALA A 25 -11.32 -5.68 -3.44
C ALA A 25 -12.30 -5.75 -2.25
N LYS A 26 -13.60 -5.53 -2.47
CA LYS A 26 -14.61 -5.70 -1.40
C LYS A 26 -14.70 -7.14 -0.88
N THR A 27 -14.32 -8.12 -1.70
CA THR A 27 -14.37 -9.54 -1.31
C THR A 27 -13.00 -10.06 -0.90
N ALA A 28 -11.92 -9.64 -1.57
CA ALA A 28 -10.56 -10.07 -1.25
C ALA A 28 -9.58 -8.90 -1.38
N ASP A 29 -9.01 -8.47 -0.25
CA ASP A 29 -8.07 -7.35 -0.15
C ASP A 29 -6.86 -7.73 0.72
N PHE A 30 -6.02 -8.59 0.15
CA PHE A 30 -4.85 -9.19 0.76
C PHE A 30 -3.58 -8.42 0.36
N SER A 31 -2.48 -8.66 1.08
CA SER A 31 -1.18 -8.03 0.78
C SER A 31 -0.35 -8.91 -0.15
N ILE A 32 0.29 -8.31 -1.16
CA ILE A 32 1.11 -9.02 -2.17
C ILE A 32 2.56 -8.52 -2.17
N GLY A 33 3.49 -9.46 -2.28
CA GLY A 33 4.93 -9.23 -2.49
C GLY A 33 5.63 -8.45 -1.37
N GLN A 34 6.85 -7.97 -1.63
CA GLN A 34 7.72 -7.41 -0.60
C GLN A 34 7.19 -6.09 -0.02
N PHE A 35 6.54 -5.29 -0.85
CA PHE A 35 5.91 -4.03 -0.43
C PHE A 35 4.55 -4.22 0.25
N GLN A 36 4.08 -5.47 0.36
CA GLN A 36 2.83 -5.83 1.03
C GLN A 36 1.63 -4.98 0.57
N MET A 37 1.55 -4.70 -0.73
CA MET A 37 0.52 -3.83 -1.31
C MET A 37 -0.81 -4.55 -1.41
N LYS A 38 -1.90 -3.82 -1.18
CA LYS A 38 -3.28 -4.31 -1.31
C LYS A 38 -3.90 -3.96 -2.66
N PRO A 39 -4.78 -4.80 -3.24
CA PRO A 39 -5.48 -4.44 -4.46
C PRO A 39 -6.29 -3.15 -4.33
N SER A 40 -7.00 -2.95 -3.20
CA SER A 40 -7.75 -1.71 -2.94
C SER A 40 -6.87 -0.46 -2.95
N PHE A 41 -5.62 -0.58 -2.49
CA PHE A 41 -4.66 0.51 -2.49
C PHE A 41 -4.31 0.94 -3.91
N VAL A 42 -4.05 -0.02 -4.80
CA VAL A 42 -3.74 0.26 -6.22
C VAL A 42 -4.98 0.80 -6.96
N GLU A 43 -6.16 0.22 -6.73
CA GLU A 43 -7.43 0.74 -7.27
C GLU A 43 -7.66 2.21 -6.89
N LYS A 44 -7.34 2.57 -5.65
CA LYS A 44 -7.46 3.95 -5.16
C LYS A 44 -6.43 4.89 -5.77
N LEU A 45 -5.20 4.44 -6.00
CA LEU A 45 -4.22 5.22 -6.75
C LEU A 45 -4.73 5.54 -8.16
N GLU A 46 -5.19 4.52 -8.88
CA GLU A 46 -5.75 4.67 -10.23
C GLU A 46 -6.94 5.64 -10.24
N THR A 47 -7.83 5.54 -9.26
CA THR A 47 -9.00 6.43 -9.12
C THR A 47 -8.57 7.89 -8.96
N VAL A 48 -7.66 8.18 -8.03
CA VAL A 48 -7.20 9.55 -7.76
C VAL A 48 -6.46 10.14 -8.96
N ILE A 49 -5.62 9.33 -9.61
CA ILE A 49 -4.88 9.75 -10.81
C ILE A 49 -5.84 10.03 -11.97
N LEU A 50 -6.87 9.21 -12.15
CA LEU A 50 -7.85 9.44 -13.22
C LEU A 50 -8.65 10.74 -13.02
N GLN A 51 -8.94 11.10 -11.77
CA GLN A 51 -9.73 12.27 -11.38
C GLN A 51 -8.93 13.57 -11.35
N ASP A 52 -7.60 13.51 -11.20
CA ASP A 52 -6.74 14.68 -11.17
C ASP A 52 -5.96 14.84 -12.48
N SER A 53 -6.26 15.89 -13.25
CA SER A 53 -5.64 16.11 -14.57
C SER A 53 -4.12 16.25 -14.53
N THR A 54 -3.57 16.82 -13.45
CA THR A 54 -2.12 16.97 -13.27
C THR A 54 -1.49 15.60 -13.04
N LEU A 55 -2.00 14.83 -12.07
CA LEU A 55 -1.50 13.49 -11.80
C LEU A 55 -1.68 12.56 -13.01
N LYS A 56 -2.81 12.65 -13.71
CA LYS A 56 -3.07 11.89 -14.92
C LYS A 56 -2.01 12.12 -15.99
N ASN A 57 -1.58 13.38 -16.18
CA ASN A 57 -0.58 13.70 -17.19
C ASN A 57 0.77 13.00 -16.92
N TRP A 58 1.19 12.96 -15.66
CA TRP A 58 2.48 12.38 -15.26
C TRP A 58 2.43 10.86 -15.05
N TYR A 59 1.30 10.33 -14.59
CA TYR A 59 1.19 8.97 -14.08
C TYR A 59 0.16 8.10 -14.83
N ASN A 60 -0.26 8.48 -16.05
CA ASN A 60 -1.20 7.68 -16.84
C ASN A 60 -0.75 6.21 -17.05
N TYR A 61 0.56 5.93 -17.00
CA TYR A 61 1.11 4.58 -17.23
C TYR A 61 0.68 3.57 -16.16
N VAL A 62 0.22 4.03 -14.98
CA VAL A 62 -0.35 3.13 -13.98
C VAL A 62 -1.81 2.79 -14.24
N LEU A 63 -2.51 3.59 -15.04
CA LEU A 63 -3.91 3.31 -15.39
C LEU A 63 -3.99 2.03 -16.23
N ILE A 64 -5.01 1.23 -15.97
CA ILE A 64 -5.27 -0.02 -16.68
C ILE A 64 -6.49 0.21 -17.58
N ASN A 65 -6.33 -0.04 -18.88
CA ASN A 65 -7.38 0.14 -19.87
C ASN A 65 -7.63 -1.20 -20.59
N GLU A 66 -8.34 -2.10 -19.92
CA GLU A 66 -8.79 -3.37 -20.49
C GLU A 66 -10.30 -3.30 -20.78
N LYS A 67 -10.80 -4.25 -21.59
CA LYS A 67 -12.20 -4.25 -22.04
C LYS A 67 -13.17 -4.51 -20.90
N THR A 68 -12.74 -5.26 -19.89
CA THR A 68 -13.55 -5.64 -18.74
C THR A 68 -12.84 -5.38 -17.43
N GLU A 69 -13.62 -5.08 -16.38
CA GLU A 69 -13.09 -4.91 -15.03
C GLU A 69 -12.36 -6.17 -14.52
N LYS A 70 -12.80 -7.36 -14.94
CA LYS A 70 -12.12 -8.63 -14.61
C LYS A 70 -10.71 -8.68 -15.21
N GLU A 71 -10.53 -8.21 -16.45
CA GLU A 71 -9.21 -8.11 -17.08
C GLU A 71 -8.36 -7.03 -16.42
N CYS A 72 -8.94 -5.88 -16.07
CA CYS A 72 -8.24 -4.85 -15.30
C CYS A 72 -7.65 -5.42 -14.00
N ARG A 73 -8.46 -6.18 -13.25
CA ARG A 73 -8.03 -6.83 -12.01
C ARG A 73 -6.90 -7.85 -12.24
N ARG A 74 -6.95 -8.63 -13.31
CA ARG A 74 -5.85 -9.57 -13.66
C ARG A 74 -4.55 -8.83 -13.95
N VAL A 75 -4.61 -7.75 -14.72
CA VAL A 75 -3.43 -6.91 -14.98
C VAL A 75 -2.90 -6.33 -13.68
N ARG A 76 -3.78 -5.87 -12.78
CA ARG A 76 -3.42 -5.32 -11.48
C ARG A 76 -2.66 -6.34 -10.62
N ILE A 77 -3.18 -7.55 -10.47
CA ILE A 77 -2.50 -8.64 -9.76
C ILE A 77 -1.14 -8.95 -10.38
N ARG A 78 -1.08 -9.15 -11.71
CA ARG A 78 0.17 -9.43 -12.42
C ARG A 78 1.22 -8.33 -12.20
N ARG A 79 0.82 -7.06 -12.16
CA ARG A 79 1.71 -5.94 -11.84
C ARG A 79 2.13 -6.01 -10.37
N MET A 80 1.21 -6.22 -9.43
CA MET A 80 1.52 -6.26 -8.00
C MET A 80 2.46 -7.41 -7.61
N GLN A 81 2.53 -8.50 -8.37
CA GLN A 81 3.50 -9.58 -8.17
C GLN A 81 4.93 -9.21 -8.63
N GLN A 82 5.09 -8.16 -9.45
CA GLN A 82 6.38 -7.75 -10.00
C GLN A 82 7.00 -6.63 -9.16
N MET A 83 8.21 -6.86 -8.63
CA MET A 83 8.97 -5.86 -7.85
C MET A 83 9.04 -4.49 -8.54
N ALA A 84 9.35 -4.45 -9.84
CA ALA A 84 9.44 -3.20 -10.58
C ALA A 84 8.12 -2.40 -10.58
N TRP A 85 6.98 -3.09 -10.58
CA TRP A 85 5.66 -2.44 -10.48
C TRP A 85 5.31 -2.06 -9.05
N GLN A 86 5.72 -2.84 -8.05
CA GLN A 86 5.59 -2.43 -6.64
C GLN A 86 6.33 -1.11 -6.40
N LEU A 87 7.56 -0.98 -6.91
CA LEU A 87 8.31 0.28 -6.83
C LEU A 87 7.60 1.44 -7.54
N ARG A 88 7.06 1.19 -8.75
CA ARG A 88 6.28 2.21 -9.48
C ARG A 88 5.05 2.66 -8.67
N TYR A 89 4.30 1.74 -8.08
CA TYR A 89 3.15 2.08 -7.25
C TYR A 89 3.56 2.83 -5.97
N ALA A 90 4.68 2.48 -5.35
CA ALA A 90 5.19 3.19 -4.18
C ALA A 90 5.62 4.63 -4.52
N TYR A 91 6.28 4.82 -5.66
CA TYR A 91 6.64 6.14 -6.17
C TYR A 91 5.40 6.99 -6.49
N VAL A 92 4.42 6.41 -7.19
CA VAL A 92 3.17 7.10 -7.50
C VAL A 92 2.37 7.41 -6.25
N TYR A 93 2.35 6.48 -5.29
CA TYR A 93 1.76 6.72 -3.98
C TYR A 93 2.35 7.95 -3.30
N TRP A 94 3.67 8.11 -3.31
CA TRP A 94 4.31 9.28 -2.72
C TRP A 94 3.77 10.59 -3.31
N ALA A 95 3.70 10.68 -4.64
CA ALA A 95 3.16 11.85 -5.33
C ALA A 95 1.67 12.08 -5.03
N VAL A 96 0.87 11.02 -5.05
CA VAL A 96 -0.57 11.07 -4.74
C VAL A 96 -0.80 11.51 -3.29
N ALA A 97 -0.13 10.90 -2.33
CA ALA A 97 -0.30 11.19 -0.91
C ALA A 97 0.13 12.62 -0.59
N HIS A 98 1.25 13.10 -1.15
CA HIS A 98 1.67 14.49 -1.00
C HIS A 98 0.62 15.48 -1.53
N ARG A 99 -0.06 15.12 -2.62
CA ARG A 99 -1.11 15.97 -3.19
C ARG A 99 -2.40 15.93 -2.36
N VAL A 100 -2.79 14.75 -1.89
CA VAL A 100 -3.97 14.55 -1.03
C VAL A 100 -3.81 15.32 0.28
N PHE A 101 -2.63 15.26 0.89
CA PHE A 101 -2.34 15.87 2.19
C PHE A 101 -1.55 17.18 2.08
N LYS A 102 -1.62 17.88 0.94
CA LYS A 102 -0.82 19.10 0.67
C LYS A 102 -1.00 20.24 1.68
N ASN A 103 -2.17 20.29 2.33
CA ASN A 103 -2.53 21.33 3.30
C ASN A 103 -2.26 20.91 4.75
N ARG A 104 -1.76 19.68 4.97
CA ARG A 104 -1.46 19.18 6.31
C ARG A 104 -0.09 19.69 6.75
N PRO A 105 0.00 20.49 7.83
CA PRO A 105 1.28 20.85 8.39
C PRO A 105 1.92 19.65 9.08
N PHE A 106 3.25 19.52 8.95
CA PHE A 106 4.07 18.59 9.73
C PHE A 106 5.13 19.39 10.46
N GLN A 107 5.22 19.23 11.77
CA GLN A 107 6.18 19.95 12.61
C GLN A 107 7.58 19.36 12.50
N THR A 108 7.68 18.05 12.26
CA THR A 108 8.96 17.33 12.20
C THR A 108 8.97 16.31 11.07
N ALA A 109 10.18 15.94 10.60
CA ALA A 109 10.35 14.85 9.65
C ALA A 109 9.81 13.52 10.23
N ARG A 110 10.02 13.28 11.53
CA ARG A 110 9.46 12.13 12.26
C ARG A 110 7.94 12.07 12.12
N GLU A 111 7.23 13.14 12.45
CA GLU A 111 5.76 13.20 12.31
C GLU A 111 5.31 12.89 10.87
N ARG A 112 6.00 13.50 9.89
CA ARG A 112 5.71 13.29 8.47
C ARG A 112 5.87 11.82 8.06
N VAL A 113 6.98 11.19 8.44
CA VAL A 113 7.27 9.77 8.14
C VAL A 113 6.22 8.86 8.77
N ARG A 114 5.86 9.07 10.04
CA ARG A 114 4.81 8.29 10.71
C ARG A 114 3.48 8.37 9.97
N PHE A 115 3.08 9.59 9.60
CA PHE A 115 1.81 9.82 8.93
C PHE A 115 1.75 9.14 7.56
N PHE A 116 2.76 9.32 6.71
CA PHE A 116 2.80 8.68 5.40
C PHE A 116 2.99 7.16 5.47
N ALA A 117 3.69 6.63 6.47
CA ALA A 117 3.75 5.18 6.71
C ALA A 117 2.37 4.62 7.10
N ALA A 118 1.64 5.31 7.98
CA ALA A 118 0.28 4.92 8.35
C ALA A 118 -0.70 5.05 7.18
N ALA A 119 -0.62 6.11 6.37
CA ALA A 119 -1.44 6.29 5.19
C ALA A 119 -1.18 5.19 4.14
N TYR A 120 0.07 4.75 3.99
CA TYR A 120 0.41 3.62 3.11
C TYR A 120 -0.23 2.31 3.60
N ASN A 121 -0.07 2.00 4.90
CA ASN A 121 -0.52 0.74 5.47
C ASN A 121 -2.05 0.65 5.63
N TYR A 122 -2.69 1.77 5.98
CA TYR A 122 -4.12 1.82 6.31
C TYR A 122 -4.99 2.19 5.12
N GLY A 123 -4.50 3.09 4.28
CA GLY A 123 -5.21 3.67 3.14
C GLY A 123 -5.16 5.20 3.18
N PHE A 124 -4.55 5.80 2.15
CA PHE A 124 -4.36 7.25 2.04
C PHE A 124 -5.63 8.00 1.66
N TRP A 125 -6.68 7.29 1.26
CA TRP A 125 -8.00 7.85 0.97
C TRP A 125 -8.88 7.98 2.22
N LEU A 126 -8.37 7.57 3.39
CA LEU A 126 -9.10 7.66 4.65
C LEU A 126 -8.94 9.05 5.28
N PRO A 127 -9.90 9.48 6.13
CA PRO A 127 -9.80 10.75 6.83
C PRO A 127 -8.49 10.88 7.62
N GLU A 128 -7.89 12.07 7.60
CA GLU A 128 -6.61 12.33 8.28
C GLU A 128 -6.63 11.95 9.76
N LYS A 129 -7.76 12.18 10.44
CA LYS A 129 -7.96 11.80 11.84
C LYS A 129 -7.83 10.29 12.06
N ASP A 130 -8.31 9.49 11.11
CA ASP A 130 -8.30 8.03 11.22
C ASP A 130 -6.89 7.51 10.94
N ILE A 131 -6.18 8.11 9.98
CA ILE A 131 -4.76 7.85 9.72
C ILE A 131 -3.92 8.21 10.94
N ALA A 132 -4.18 9.36 11.58
CA ALA A 132 -3.47 9.79 12.79
C ALA A 132 -3.65 8.79 13.95
N GLN A 133 -4.87 8.28 14.16
CA GLN A 133 -5.12 7.23 15.14
C GLN A 133 -4.44 5.91 14.75
N TRP A 134 -4.34 5.60 13.46
CA TRP A 134 -3.72 4.38 12.98
C TRP A 134 -2.20 4.33 13.22
N GLN A 135 -1.53 5.49 13.29
CA GLN A 135 -0.08 5.56 13.57
C GLN A 135 0.33 4.85 14.86
N GLN A 136 -0.59 4.71 15.83
CA GLN A 136 -0.30 4.12 17.14
C GLN A 136 -0.71 2.64 17.22
N LYS A 137 -1.27 2.06 16.15
CA LYS A 137 -1.75 0.68 16.18
C LYS A 137 -0.59 -0.30 16.06
N ALA A 138 -0.28 -0.94 17.18
CA ALA A 138 0.69 -2.01 17.29
C ALA A 138 0.14 -3.30 16.66
N ILE A 139 0.24 -3.42 15.34
CA ILE A 139 -0.35 -4.52 14.55
C ILE A 139 0.63 -5.12 13.54
N PHE A 140 1.90 -4.72 13.53
CA PHE A 140 2.93 -5.41 12.77
C PHE A 140 3.53 -6.57 13.59
N PRO A 141 3.89 -7.72 12.98
CA PRO A 141 3.68 -8.07 11.57
C PRO A 141 2.34 -8.78 11.30
N HIS A 142 1.68 -9.29 12.34
CA HIS A 142 0.61 -10.28 12.20
C HIS A 142 -0.82 -9.73 12.17
N GLY A 143 -1.00 -8.41 12.15
CA GLY A 143 -2.32 -7.76 12.13
C GLY A 143 -3.03 -7.76 13.49
N LYS A 144 -4.33 -7.41 13.50
CA LYS A 144 -5.11 -7.11 14.72
C LYS A 144 -5.39 -8.29 15.65
N LYS A 145 -5.21 -9.54 15.19
CA LYS A 145 -5.70 -10.75 15.88
C LYS A 145 -4.59 -11.58 16.52
N TYR A 146 -3.36 -11.07 16.55
CA TYR A 146 -2.23 -11.76 17.14
C TYR A 146 -2.11 -11.44 18.63
N LYS A 147 -1.70 -12.43 19.43
CA LYS A 147 -1.75 -12.35 20.90
C LYS A 147 -0.45 -11.86 21.55
N PHE A 148 0.64 -11.81 20.80
CA PHE A 148 1.96 -11.42 21.31
C PHE A 148 2.27 -9.97 21.00
N GLU A 149 3.39 -9.49 21.53
CA GLU A 149 3.85 -8.12 21.31
C GLU A 149 4.00 -7.82 19.82
N GLN A 150 3.49 -6.65 19.46
CA GLN A 150 3.49 -6.11 18.11
C GLN A 150 3.95 -4.66 18.20
N VAL A 151 4.39 -4.11 17.07
CA VAL A 151 4.80 -2.70 16.98
C VAL A 151 3.96 -1.98 15.94
N ALA A 152 3.92 -0.65 16.03
CA ALA A 152 3.24 0.12 14.99
C ALA A 152 4.12 0.20 13.74
N TYR A 153 3.51 0.05 12.57
CA TYR A 153 4.21 0.24 11.29
C TYR A 153 4.89 1.62 11.20
N ALA A 154 4.25 2.64 11.79
CA ALA A 154 4.79 4.00 11.82
C ALA A 154 6.06 4.13 12.69
N ASP A 155 6.18 3.33 13.75
CA ASP A 155 7.39 3.32 14.60
C ASP A 155 8.57 2.72 13.83
N LEU A 156 8.36 1.56 13.20
CA LEU A 156 9.37 0.90 12.35
C LEU A 156 9.86 1.79 11.20
N ALA A 157 8.94 2.49 10.54
CA ALA A 157 9.28 3.39 9.44
C ALA A 157 10.17 4.56 9.91
N VAL A 158 9.89 5.10 11.10
CA VAL A 158 10.70 6.15 11.71
C VAL A 158 12.07 5.64 12.11
N GLU A 159 12.15 4.48 12.77
CA GLU A 159 13.45 3.89 13.15
C GLU A 159 14.33 3.66 11.93
N PHE A 160 13.76 3.14 10.84
CA PHE A 160 14.47 2.99 9.57
C PHE A 160 14.93 4.34 9.01
N TYR A 161 14.03 5.34 8.98
CA TYR A 161 14.36 6.67 8.50
C TYR A 161 15.49 7.31 9.35
N GLU A 162 15.38 7.32 10.67
CA GLU A 162 16.38 7.92 11.56
C GLU A 162 17.73 7.23 11.48
N LYS A 163 17.74 5.91 11.24
CA LYS A 163 18.96 5.12 11.11
C LYS A 163 19.67 5.29 9.77
N TYR A 164 18.93 5.46 8.67
CA TYR A 164 19.48 5.39 7.31
C TYR A 164 19.31 6.67 6.47
N ALA A 165 18.52 7.66 6.90
CA ALA A 165 18.29 8.88 6.10
C ALA A 165 19.57 9.72 5.91
N PHE A 166 20.51 9.69 6.84
CA PHE A 166 21.80 10.39 6.73
C PHE A 166 22.65 9.92 5.53
N ASP A 167 22.43 8.70 5.03
CA ASP A 167 23.17 8.16 3.89
C ASP A 167 22.62 8.62 2.53
N PHE A 168 21.43 9.26 2.49
CA PHE A 168 20.77 9.73 1.26
C PHE A 168 20.86 11.25 1.03
N GLU A 169 21.39 12.00 2.00
CA GLU A 169 21.59 13.46 1.92
C GLU A 169 23.06 13.87 1.64
N LYS A 170 23.93 12.89 1.34
CA LYS A 170 25.29 13.09 0.81
C LYS A 170 25.33 12.80 -0.68
#